data_AF-A0A2L1TW57-F1
#
_entry.id   AF-A0A2L1TW57-F1
#
_cell.length_a   1.000
_cell.length_b   1.000
_cell.length_c   1.000
_cell.angle_alpha   90.00
_cell.angle_beta   90.00
_cell.angle_gamma   90.00
#
_symmetry.space_group_name_H-M   'P 1'
#
loop_
_entity.id
_entity.type
_entity.pdbx_description
1 polymer ?
#
loop_
_entity_poly.entity_id
_entity_poly.type
_entity_poly.pdbx_seq_one_letter_code
_entity_poly.pdbx_strand_id
1 'polypeptide(L)'
;MKKSLCVIALSASLLTGVIVPTTSLASTAENLEQSTDTLFENNIVYQYSKKLEPYVHLQTDGTLLLDESYKKNVSVPDEIIHSISSWMNVLNEDVRNGNAIIHSDLSVTYNGQTDRSNPTIALNTTDYFIFWWGYMLYFNHSDTQSIVRSLKSGANGYGIGLILTKFLPGAPGRIIEGIAAAGYFLYNKGVEVLNDNDWGYGIYITLVWPSVPTSIDPQK
;
A
#
# COMPACT_ATOMS: atom_id res chain seq x y z
N MET A 1 -13.71 -87.29 -38.54
CA MET A 1 -13.13 -87.21 -39.90
C MET A 1 -13.15 -85.75 -40.35
N LYS A 2 -11.99 -85.18 -40.74
CA LYS A 2 -11.81 -83.98 -41.60
C LYS A 2 -12.37 -82.67 -41.00
N LYS A 3 -11.78 -81.47 -41.05
CA LYS A 3 -10.62 -80.81 -41.68
C LYS A 3 -10.55 -79.45 -40.93
N SER A 4 -9.41 -78.98 -40.41
CA SER A 4 -8.33 -78.26 -41.09
C SER A 4 -8.48 -76.73 -41.05
N LEU A 5 -7.31 -76.06 -40.94
CA LEU A 5 -6.97 -74.63 -41.13
C LEU A 5 -7.09 -73.71 -39.90
N CYS A 6 -5.96 -73.27 -39.33
CA CYS A 6 -5.13 -72.07 -39.67
C CYS A 6 -5.68 -70.82 -38.94
N VAL A 7 -4.92 -69.84 -38.41
CA VAL A 7 -3.50 -69.47 -38.41
C VAL A 7 -3.32 -68.44 -37.26
N ILE A 8 -2.07 -68.36 -36.80
CA ILE A 8 -1.37 -67.40 -35.93
C ILE A 8 -1.95 -65.97 -35.85
N ALA A 9 -2.03 -65.41 -34.64
CA ALA A 9 -1.74 -63.99 -34.38
C ALA A 9 -1.31 -63.76 -32.92
N LEU A 10 0.00 -63.50 -32.72
CA LEU A 10 0.60 -62.97 -31.50
C LEU A 10 -0.03 -61.60 -31.18
N SER A 11 -0.69 -61.45 -30.03
CA SER A 11 -1.15 -60.16 -29.53
C SER A 11 -0.37 -59.82 -28.25
N ALA A 12 0.73 -59.10 -28.44
CA ALA A 12 1.43 -58.41 -27.37
C ALA A 12 0.59 -57.18 -26.95
N SER A 13 -0.12 -57.30 -25.84
CA SER A 13 -0.88 -56.21 -25.24
C SER A 13 0.09 -55.25 -24.53
N LEU A 14 0.53 -54.21 -25.25
CA LEU A 14 1.25 -53.08 -24.67
C LEU A 14 0.28 -52.27 -23.78
N LEU A 15 0.61 -52.20 -22.50
CA LEU A 15 0.03 -51.28 -21.52
C LEU A 15 0.33 -49.84 -21.96
N THR A 16 -0.64 -49.17 -22.58
CA THR A 16 -0.62 -47.72 -22.73
C THR A 16 -1.16 -47.09 -21.44
N GLY A 17 -0.24 -46.71 -20.56
CA GLY A 17 -0.54 -45.79 -19.47
C GLY A 17 -1.01 -44.47 -20.07
N VAL A 18 -2.27 -44.11 -19.83
CA VAL A 18 -2.81 -42.79 -20.15
C VAL A 18 -2.16 -41.81 -19.19
N ILE A 19 -1.12 -41.12 -19.64
CA ILE A 19 -0.63 -39.92 -18.97
C ILE A 19 -1.68 -38.85 -19.25
N VAL A 20 -2.60 -38.66 -18.31
CA VAL A 20 -3.47 -37.48 -18.30
C VAL A 20 -2.53 -36.30 -18.07
N PRO A 21 -2.45 -35.31 -18.98
CA PRO A 21 -1.78 -34.08 -18.65
C PRO A 21 -2.58 -33.44 -17.51
N THR A 22 -2.03 -33.46 -16.30
CA THR A 22 -2.38 -32.45 -15.30
C THR A 22 -2.01 -31.13 -15.93
N THR A 23 -2.99 -30.48 -16.55
CA THR A 23 -2.99 -29.03 -16.72
C THR A 23 -2.98 -28.47 -15.31
N SER A 24 -1.77 -28.33 -14.77
CA SER A 24 -1.49 -27.33 -13.76
C SER A 24 -2.11 -26.05 -14.28
N LEU A 25 -3.20 -25.62 -13.64
CA LEU A 25 -3.65 -24.24 -13.69
C LEU A 25 -2.55 -23.40 -13.05
N ALA A 26 -1.44 -23.23 -13.78
CA ALA A 26 -0.68 -22.00 -13.77
C ALA A 26 -1.50 -21.03 -14.62
N SER A 27 -2.71 -20.71 -14.15
CA SER A 27 -3.38 -19.48 -14.53
C SER A 27 -2.53 -18.38 -13.91
N THR A 28 -1.54 -17.94 -14.68
CA THR A 28 -1.12 -16.54 -14.78
C THR A 28 -1.37 -15.75 -13.50
N ALA A 29 -0.54 -16.00 -12.48
CA ALA A 29 -0.11 -14.95 -11.57
C ALA A 29 0.97 -14.15 -12.32
N GLU A 30 0.62 -13.55 -13.45
CA GLU A 30 1.43 -12.48 -14.03
C GLU A 30 0.84 -11.16 -13.54
N ASN A 31 1.68 -10.42 -12.82
CA ASN A 31 1.53 -9.02 -12.44
C ASN A 31 0.42 -8.65 -11.45
N LEU A 32 0.76 -8.75 -10.17
CA LEU A 32 0.21 -7.88 -9.13
C LEU A 32 1.32 -7.26 -8.25
N GLU A 33 2.56 -7.26 -8.75
CA GLU A 33 3.63 -6.40 -8.21
C GLU A 33 3.76 -5.21 -9.15
N GLN A 34 2.86 -4.26 -8.97
CA GLN A 34 2.99 -2.96 -9.61
C GLN A 34 4.12 -2.19 -8.90
N SER A 35 5.01 -1.56 -9.66
CA SER A 35 6.08 -0.77 -9.06
C SER A 35 5.47 0.36 -8.24
N THR A 36 5.97 0.53 -7.02
CA THR A 36 5.59 1.59 -6.08
C THR A 36 5.55 2.98 -6.73
N ASP A 37 6.38 3.24 -7.74
CA ASP A 37 6.40 4.49 -8.51
C ASP A 37 5.09 4.79 -9.25
N THR A 38 4.46 3.78 -9.86
CA THR A 38 3.21 3.97 -10.63
C THR A 38 1.99 4.21 -9.74
N LEU A 39 2.00 3.66 -8.52
CA LEU A 39 0.96 3.89 -7.52
C LEU A 39 0.89 5.35 -7.07
N PHE A 40 2.01 6.08 -7.13
CA PHE A 40 2.15 7.42 -6.57
C PHE A 40 2.27 8.53 -7.61
N GLU A 41 2.02 8.26 -8.90
CA GLU A 41 2.23 9.26 -9.97
C GLU A 41 1.53 10.60 -9.68
N ASN A 42 0.32 10.57 -9.10
CA ASN A 42 -0.46 11.77 -8.80
C ASN A 42 -0.13 12.43 -7.45
N ASN A 43 0.69 11.80 -6.61
CA ASN A 43 1.01 12.31 -5.29
C ASN A 43 2.13 13.36 -5.39
N ILE A 44 1.77 14.63 -5.31
CA ILE A 44 2.76 15.73 -5.41
C ILE A 44 3.86 15.65 -4.33
N VAL A 45 3.53 15.19 -3.13
CA VAL A 45 4.50 15.04 -2.03
C VAL A 45 5.49 13.93 -2.37
N TYR A 46 5.02 12.81 -2.95
CA TYR A 46 5.88 11.74 -3.45
C TYR A 46 6.84 12.24 -4.53
N GLN A 47 6.34 13.01 -5.51
CA GLN A 47 7.17 13.55 -6.59
C GLN A 47 8.30 14.44 -6.07
N TYR A 48 8.03 15.23 -5.01
CA TYR A 48 9.07 16.01 -4.35
C TYR A 48 9.96 15.17 -3.43
N SER A 49 9.41 14.16 -2.75
CA SER A 49 10.21 13.28 -1.90
C SER A 49 11.27 12.55 -2.70
N LYS A 50 10.96 12.05 -3.91
CA LYS A 50 11.96 11.43 -4.81
C LYS A 50 13.12 12.37 -5.18
N LYS A 51 12.84 13.68 -5.33
CA LYS A 51 13.89 14.68 -5.60
C LYS A 51 14.71 15.04 -4.37
N LEU A 52 14.10 14.94 -3.19
CA LEU A 52 14.73 15.25 -1.90
C LEU A 52 15.47 14.05 -1.29
N GLU A 53 15.10 12.82 -1.64
CA GLU A 53 15.67 11.57 -1.13
C GLU A 53 17.22 11.55 -1.10
N PRO A 54 17.95 12.01 -2.15
CA PRO A 54 19.42 12.04 -2.12
C PRO A 54 20.03 12.96 -1.04
N TYR A 55 19.22 13.87 -0.50
CA TYR A 55 19.61 14.84 0.53
C TYR A 55 19.12 14.43 1.92
N VAL A 56 18.47 13.27 2.05
CA VAL A 56 18.04 12.72 3.34
C VAL A 56 19.13 11.80 3.87
N HIS A 57 19.55 12.06 5.10
CA HIS A 57 20.63 11.34 5.75
C HIS A 57 20.14 10.69 7.04
N LEU A 58 20.38 9.38 7.16
CA LEU A 58 20.25 8.66 8.42
C LEU A 58 21.49 8.94 9.28
N GLN A 59 21.26 9.54 10.44
CA GLN A 59 22.27 9.92 11.40
C GLN A 59 22.68 8.73 12.27
N THR A 60 23.81 8.86 12.96
CA THR A 60 24.33 7.80 13.84
C THR A 60 23.44 7.47 15.05
N ASP A 61 22.56 8.39 15.44
CA ASP A 61 21.57 8.20 16.50
C ASP A 61 20.24 7.62 15.99
N GLY A 62 20.17 7.24 14.71
CA GLY A 62 18.99 6.68 14.05
C GLY A 62 17.98 7.72 13.55
N THR A 63 18.24 9.02 13.73
CA THR A 63 17.35 10.08 13.26
C THR A 63 17.64 10.48 11.81
N LEU A 64 16.69 11.15 11.16
CA LEU A 64 16.82 11.70 9.82
C LEU A 64 17.19 13.18 9.83
N LEU A 65 18.01 13.57 8.86
CA LEU A 65 18.33 14.96 8.54
C LEU A 65 18.09 15.21 7.05
N LEU A 66 17.36 16.27 6.71
CA LEU A 66 17.32 16.78 5.34
C LEU A 66 18.40 17.85 5.15
N ASP A 67 19.43 17.55 4.37
CA ASP A 67 20.53 18.47 4.05
C ASP A 67 20.04 19.62 3.17
N GLU A 68 20.16 20.85 3.67
CA GLU A 68 19.77 22.07 2.97
C GLU A 68 20.49 22.31 1.64
N SER A 69 21.54 21.55 1.31
CA SER A 69 22.20 21.61 0.00
C SER A 69 21.25 21.33 -1.16
N TYR A 70 20.09 20.68 -0.93
CA TYR A 70 19.02 20.51 -1.93
C TYR A 70 18.57 21.85 -2.52
N LYS A 71 18.60 22.94 -1.75
CA LYS A 71 18.14 24.28 -2.17
C LYS A 71 18.90 24.83 -3.38
N LYS A 72 20.08 24.28 -3.69
CA LYS A 72 20.89 24.67 -4.87
C LYS A 72 20.32 24.14 -6.18
N ASN A 73 19.66 22.99 -6.15
CA ASN A 73 19.30 22.21 -7.35
C ASN A 73 17.81 21.87 -7.43
N VAL A 74 17.09 21.95 -6.31
CA VAL A 74 15.70 21.53 -6.20
C VAL A 74 14.87 22.68 -5.63
N SER A 75 13.95 23.20 -6.43
CA SER A 75 12.90 24.12 -5.96
C SER A 75 11.71 23.31 -5.46
N VAL A 76 11.34 23.48 -4.20
CA VAL A 76 10.24 22.77 -3.54
C VAL A 76 9.30 23.81 -2.93
N PRO A 77 7.97 23.70 -3.13
CA PRO A 77 7.00 24.58 -2.48
C PRO A 77 7.13 24.54 -0.96
N ASP A 78 6.99 25.72 -0.32
CA ASP A 78 7.15 25.88 1.13
C ASP A 78 6.22 24.96 1.94
N GLU A 79 5.00 24.72 1.45
CA GLU A 79 4.04 23.80 2.07
C GLU A 79 4.53 22.34 2.09
N ILE A 80 5.17 21.90 1.01
CA ILE A 80 5.65 20.52 0.86
C ILE A 80 6.87 20.30 1.75
N ILE A 81 7.83 21.23 1.72
CA ILE A 81 9.01 21.15 2.58
C ILE A 81 8.61 21.24 4.07
N HIS A 82 7.66 22.12 4.43
CA HIS A 82 7.17 22.22 5.80
C HIS A 82 6.51 20.92 6.27
N SER A 83 5.67 20.30 5.44
CA SER A 83 5.06 19.00 5.76
C SER A 83 6.13 17.92 5.96
N ILE A 84 7.04 17.75 5.01
CA ILE A 84 8.08 16.71 5.06
C ILE A 84 8.96 16.91 6.29
N SER A 85 9.46 18.12 6.54
CA SER A 85 10.30 18.41 7.70
C SER A 85 9.57 18.18 9.02
N SER A 86 8.28 18.52 9.08
CA SER A 86 7.50 18.30 10.30
C SER A 86 7.22 16.83 10.55
N TRP A 87 6.92 16.05 9.52
CA TRP A 87 6.82 14.59 9.63
C TRP A 87 8.15 13.95 10.04
N MET A 88 9.26 14.39 9.44
CA MET A 88 10.59 13.92 9.81
C MET A 88 10.90 14.20 11.28
N ASN A 89 10.49 15.36 11.81
CA ASN A 89 10.65 15.67 13.23
C ASN A 89 9.88 14.70 14.14
N VAL A 90 8.68 14.29 13.73
CA VAL A 90 7.87 13.29 14.44
C VAL A 90 8.56 11.94 14.43
N LEU A 91 9.01 11.48 13.27
CA LEU A 91 9.77 10.23 13.14
C LEU A 91 11.02 10.25 14.04
N ASN A 92 11.75 11.37 14.04
CA ASN A 92 12.93 11.55 14.88
C ASN A 92 12.59 11.52 16.39
N GLU A 93 11.44 12.07 16.79
CA GLU A 93 10.94 11.97 18.16
C GLU A 93 10.62 10.53 18.53
N ASP A 94 9.96 9.80 17.63
CA ASP A 94 9.60 8.39 17.85
C ASP A 94 10.83 7.47 17.88
N VAL A 95 11.87 7.75 17.08
CA VAL A 95 13.18 7.07 17.20
C VAL A 95 13.81 7.33 18.57
N ARG A 96 13.87 8.60 19.00
CA ARG A 96 14.45 8.96 20.32
C ARG A 96 13.69 8.32 21.49
N ASN A 97 12.38 8.15 21.35
CA ASN A 97 11.53 7.49 22.34
C ASN A 97 11.58 5.96 22.25
N GLY A 98 12.29 5.39 21.26
CA GLY A 98 12.38 3.95 21.03
C GLY A 98 11.08 3.34 20.50
N ASN A 99 10.19 4.13 19.91
CA ASN A 99 8.92 3.70 19.32
C ASN A 99 9.03 3.26 17.85
N ALA A 100 10.06 3.75 17.15
CA ALA A 100 10.30 3.48 15.74
C ALA A 100 11.79 3.28 15.44
N ILE A 101 12.07 2.56 14.36
CA ILE A 101 13.40 2.36 13.79
C ILE A 101 13.35 2.84 12.34
N ILE A 102 14.34 3.62 11.94
CA ILE A 102 14.53 4.06 10.55
C ILE A 102 15.75 3.33 10.00
N HIS A 103 15.55 2.63 8.89
CA HIS A 103 16.56 1.80 8.26
C HIS A 103 17.39 2.61 7.24
N SER A 104 18.51 2.05 6.79
CA SER A 104 19.42 2.72 5.85
C SER A 104 18.80 3.02 4.48
N ASP A 105 17.74 2.31 4.12
CA ASP A 105 16.93 2.54 2.91
C ASP A 105 15.80 3.56 3.12
N LEU A 106 15.81 4.27 4.26
CA LEU A 106 14.78 5.22 4.71
C LEU A 106 13.40 4.60 4.97
N SER A 107 13.29 3.27 4.99
CA SER A 107 12.07 2.60 5.47
C SER A 107 11.92 2.77 6.98
N VAL A 108 10.67 2.85 7.43
CA VAL A 108 10.32 3.12 8.83
C VAL A 108 9.52 1.94 9.37
N THR A 109 9.94 1.41 10.52
CA THR A 109 9.22 0.35 11.23
C THR A 109 8.87 0.82 12.64
N TYR A 110 7.60 0.76 13.02
CA TYR A 110 7.18 0.99 14.41
C TYR A 110 7.16 -0.30 15.22
N ASN A 111 7.35 -0.19 16.53
CA ASN A 111 7.25 -1.32 17.44
C ASN A 111 5.92 -2.07 17.28
N GLY A 112 5.99 -3.40 17.17
CA GLY A 112 4.82 -4.26 16.98
C GLY A 112 4.40 -4.41 15.51
N GLN A 113 5.06 -3.74 14.57
CA GLN A 113 4.99 -4.07 13.14
C GLN A 113 6.08 -5.08 12.79
N THR A 114 5.79 -5.95 11.82
CA THR A 114 6.84 -6.69 11.13
C THR A 114 7.69 -5.71 10.32
N ASP A 115 9.01 -5.93 10.28
CA ASP A 115 9.92 -5.12 9.45
C ASP A 115 9.42 -5.08 8.01
N ARG A 116 9.09 -3.86 7.54
CA ARG A 116 8.66 -3.59 6.16
C ARG A 116 9.76 -2.82 5.45
N SER A 117 10.90 -3.47 5.25
CA SER A 117 11.94 -2.95 4.36
C SER A 117 11.38 -2.89 2.94
N ASN A 118 11.15 -1.70 2.42
CA ASN A 118 10.37 -1.40 1.20
C ASN A 118 8.93 -1.93 1.23
N PRO A 119 7.92 -1.08 1.51
CA PRO A 119 6.53 -1.49 1.36
C PRO A 119 6.23 -1.77 -0.11
N THR A 120 6.22 -3.06 -0.48
CA THR A 120 5.55 -3.52 -1.70
C THR A 120 4.06 -3.41 -1.44
N ILE A 121 3.44 -2.41 -2.07
CA ILE A 121 2.01 -2.16 -1.94
C ILE A 121 1.30 -3.07 -2.94
N ALA A 122 0.68 -4.14 -2.43
CA ALA A 122 -0.21 -4.96 -3.24
C ALA A 122 -1.49 -4.16 -3.57
N LEU A 123 -1.99 -4.26 -4.80
CA LEU A 123 -3.31 -3.70 -5.14
C LEU A 123 -4.40 -4.40 -4.33
N ASN A 124 -5.52 -3.70 -4.14
CA ASN A 124 -6.67 -4.23 -3.41
C ASN A 124 -6.29 -4.63 -1.98
N THR A 125 -5.42 -3.84 -1.35
CA THR A 125 -5.01 -4.02 0.04
C THR A 125 -5.66 -2.99 0.95
N THR A 126 -5.86 -3.40 2.20
CA THR A 126 -6.23 -2.51 3.29
C THR A 126 -5.09 -2.50 4.29
N ASP A 127 -4.37 -1.40 4.34
CA ASP A 127 -3.18 -1.25 5.16
C ASP A 127 -2.84 0.23 5.34
N TYR A 128 -1.83 0.52 6.14
CA TYR A 128 -1.19 1.83 6.18
C TYR A 128 0.29 1.66 5.89
N PHE A 129 0.85 2.63 5.16
CA PHE A 129 2.26 2.64 4.81
C PHE A 129 2.89 3.92 5.28
N ILE A 130 3.98 3.77 6.03
CA ILE A 130 4.73 4.88 6.60
C ILE A 130 6.00 5.06 5.78
N PHE A 131 6.25 6.29 5.38
CA PHE A 131 7.42 6.70 4.63
C PHE A 131 8.16 7.78 5.41
N TRP A 132 9.42 8.03 5.09
CA TRP A 132 10.18 9.12 5.72
C TRP A 132 9.59 10.51 5.44
N TRP A 133 8.76 10.64 4.40
CA TRP A 133 8.18 11.90 3.93
C TRP A 133 6.68 12.06 4.25
N GLY A 134 6.03 11.02 4.76
CA GLY A 134 4.62 11.04 5.14
C GLY A 134 4.07 9.64 5.39
N TYR A 135 2.76 9.48 5.33
CA TYR A 135 2.13 8.16 5.36
C TYR A 135 0.84 8.16 4.55
N MET A 136 0.37 6.96 4.25
CA MET A 136 -0.84 6.74 3.48
C MET A 136 -1.70 5.67 4.09
N LEU A 137 -3.01 5.79 3.84
CA LEU A 137 -4.00 4.80 4.22
C LEU A 137 -4.57 4.18 2.95
N TYR A 138 -4.52 2.87 2.85
CA TYR A 138 -5.02 2.07 1.76
C TYR A 138 -6.27 1.34 2.21
N PHE A 139 -7.29 1.33 1.34
CA PHE A 139 -8.53 0.59 1.55
C PHE A 139 -8.87 -0.15 0.28
N ASN A 140 -8.96 -1.48 0.37
CA ASN A 140 -9.33 -2.34 -0.74
C ASN A 140 -10.77 -2.04 -1.23
N HIS A 141 -11.18 -2.66 -2.33
CA HIS A 141 -12.52 -2.45 -2.91
C HIS A 141 -13.65 -2.72 -1.89
N SER A 142 -13.58 -3.84 -1.17
CA SER A 142 -14.62 -4.25 -0.21
C SER A 142 -14.79 -3.24 0.93
N ASP A 143 -13.67 -2.75 1.48
CA ASP A 143 -13.63 -1.79 2.57
C ASP A 143 -14.04 -0.40 2.10
N THR A 144 -13.62 0.00 0.89
CA THR A 144 -14.10 1.22 0.21
C THR A 144 -15.62 1.20 0.07
N GLN A 145 -16.19 0.09 -0.39
CA GLN A 145 -17.64 -0.08 -0.50
C GLN A 145 -18.35 -0.11 0.87
N SER A 146 -17.67 -0.59 1.93
CA SER A 146 -18.18 -0.52 3.31
C SER A 146 -18.27 0.92 3.81
N ILE A 147 -17.27 1.76 3.51
CA ILE A 147 -17.27 3.19 3.81
C ILE A 147 -18.41 3.88 3.04
N VAL A 148 -18.54 3.59 1.74
CA VAL A 148 -19.63 4.13 0.89
C VAL A 148 -21.00 3.78 1.45
N ARG A 149 -21.24 2.53 1.84
CA ARG A 149 -22.51 2.11 2.46
C ARG A 149 -22.76 2.88 3.75
N SER A 150 -21.74 3.04 4.59
CA SER A 150 -21.86 3.77 5.86
C SER A 150 -22.22 5.24 5.66
N LEU A 151 -21.59 5.90 4.67
CA LEU A 151 -21.94 7.26 4.28
C LEU A 151 -23.39 7.36 3.78
N LYS A 152 -23.83 6.44 2.91
CA LYS A 152 -25.23 6.37 2.43
C LYS A 152 -26.23 6.14 3.56
N SER A 153 -25.82 5.42 4.61
CA SER A 153 -26.62 5.19 5.82
C SER A 153 -26.59 6.36 6.82
N GLY A 154 -25.90 7.47 6.50
CA GLY A 154 -25.89 8.68 7.32
C GLY A 154 -24.77 8.78 8.35
N ALA A 155 -23.69 7.99 8.22
CA ALA A 155 -22.52 8.15 9.06
C ALA A 155 -21.86 9.53 8.84
N ASN A 156 -21.47 10.19 9.94
CA ASN A 156 -20.70 11.43 9.92
C ASN A 156 -19.19 11.15 9.91
N GLY A 157 -18.37 12.21 9.75
CA GLY A 157 -16.90 12.08 9.70
C GLY A 157 -16.27 11.31 10.87
N TYR A 158 -16.77 11.53 12.09
CA TYR A 158 -16.33 10.76 13.27
C TYR A 158 -16.68 9.28 13.16
N GLY A 159 -17.90 8.95 12.74
CA GLY A 159 -18.34 7.57 12.51
C GLY A 159 -17.52 6.86 11.45
N ILE A 160 -17.14 7.56 10.37
CA ILE A 160 -16.22 7.02 9.37
C ILE A 160 -14.84 6.79 9.96
N GLY A 161 -14.29 7.74 10.72
CA GLY A 161 -12.99 7.57 11.39
C GLY A 161 -12.94 6.31 12.26
N LEU A 162 -13.99 6.04 13.03
CA LEU A 162 -14.11 4.81 13.83
C LEU A 162 -14.16 3.54 12.97
N ILE A 163 -14.76 3.59 11.79
CA ILE A 163 -14.76 2.47 10.84
C ILE A 163 -13.35 2.23 10.31
N LEU A 164 -12.65 3.29 9.90
CA LEU A 164 -11.28 3.18 9.39
C LEU A 164 -10.32 2.60 10.45
N THR A 165 -10.47 2.94 11.73
CA THR A 165 -9.64 2.35 12.80
C THR A 165 -9.82 0.83 12.91
N LYS A 166 -11.01 0.31 12.61
CA LYS A 166 -11.27 -1.15 12.63
C LYS A 166 -10.57 -1.87 11.49
N PHE A 167 -10.40 -1.20 10.35
CA PHE A 167 -9.69 -1.72 9.19
C PHE A 167 -8.18 -1.75 9.38
N LEU A 168 -7.65 -0.90 10.25
CA LEU A 168 -6.22 -0.71 10.46
C LEU A 168 -5.83 -1.05 11.91
N PRO A 169 -6.01 -2.31 12.34
CA PRO A 169 -5.67 -2.71 13.70
C PRO A 169 -4.15 -2.57 13.94
N GLY A 170 -3.78 -2.11 15.14
CA GLY A 170 -2.37 -1.97 15.51
C GLY A 170 -1.65 -0.77 14.88
N ALA A 171 -2.38 0.17 14.26
CA ALA A 171 -1.81 1.43 13.83
C ALA A 171 -1.17 2.17 15.02
N PRO A 172 0.08 2.70 14.90
CA PRO A 172 0.70 3.50 15.94
C PRO A 172 -0.15 4.71 16.32
N GLY A 173 -0.07 5.16 17.57
CA GLY A 173 -0.87 6.29 18.06
C GLY A 173 -0.81 7.53 17.18
N ARG A 174 0.36 7.82 16.59
CA ARG A 174 0.56 8.94 15.63
C ARG A 174 -0.25 8.82 14.34
N ILE A 175 -0.55 7.60 13.90
CA ILE A 175 -1.37 7.32 12.72
C ILE A 175 -2.86 7.40 13.04
N ILE A 176 -3.27 7.13 14.29
CA ILE A 176 -4.68 7.17 14.71
C ILE A 176 -5.30 8.56 14.50
N GLU A 177 -4.56 9.64 14.77
CA GLU A 177 -5.02 11.01 14.50
C GLU A 177 -5.30 11.23 13.00
N GLY A 178 -4.43 10.67 12.14
CA GLY A 178 -4.64 10.63 10.69
C GLY A 178 -5.84 9.85 10.24
N ILE A 179 -6.10 8.71 10.88
CA ILE A 179 -7.29 7.90 10.59
C ILE A 179 -8.56 8.70 10.90
N ALA A 180 -8.58 9.46 12.01
CA ALA A 180 -9.70 10.33 12.34
C ALA A 180 -9.86 11.47 11.32
N ALA A 181 -8.76 12.12 10.93
CA ALA A 181 -8.78 13.18 9.91
C ALA A 181 -9.25 12.66 8.54
N ALA A 182 -8.78 11.47 8.14
CA ALA A 182 -9.24 10.77 6.94
C ALA A 182 -10.75 10.50 7.00
N GLY A 183 -11.29 10.11 8.16
CA GLY A 183 -12.74 9.92 8.32
C GLY A 183 -13.55 11.17 8.01
N TYR A 184 -13.15 12.32 8.55
CA TYR A 184 -13.78 13.62 8.23
C TYR A 184 -13.59 14.01 6.77
N PHE A 185 -12.42 13.76 6.20
CA PHE A 185 -12.13 14.06 4.81
C PHE A 185 -12.99 13.24 3.84
N LEU A 186 -13.09 11.93 4.03
CA LEU A 186 -13.95 11.05 3.24
C LEU A 186 -15.43 11.47 3.34
N TYR A 187 -15.88 11.82 4.56
CA TYR A 187 -17.22 12.35 4.76
C TYR A 187 -17.49 13.63 3.94
N ASN A 188 -16.55 14.58 3.95
CA ASN A 188 -16.68 15.84 3.22
C ASN A 188 -16.56 15.67 1.69
N LYS A 189 -15.79 14.69 1.21
CA LYS A 189 -15.68 14.36 -0.22
C LYS A 189 -16.94 13.68 -0.74
N GLY A 190 -17.59 12.88 0.09
CA GLY A 190 -18.87 12.25 -0.22
C GLY A 190 -18.73 11.02 -1.12
N VAL A 191 -19.85 10.34 -1.28
CA VAL A 191 -19.95 9.00 -1.88
C VAL A 191 -19.50 8.94 -3.33
N GLU A 192 -19.78 9.97 -4.12
CA GLU A 192 -19.48 9.98 -5.56
C GLU A 192 -17.96 9.91 -5.79
N VAL A 193 -17.20 10.75 -5.08
CA VAL A 193 -15.73 10.76 -5.17
C VAL A 193 -15.12 9.40 -4.82
N LEU A 194 -15.66 8.69 -3.82
CA LEU A 194 -15.15 7.37 -3.46
C LEU A 194 -15.43 6.33 -4.57
N ASN A 195 -16.64 6.32 -5.14
CA ASN A 195 -16.94 5.38 -6.24
C ASN A 195 -16.14 5.70 -7.50
N ASP A 196 -15.95 6.98 -7.81
CA ASP A 196 -15.20 7.44 -8.97
C ASP A 196 -13.71 7.11 -8.88
N ASN A 197 -13.18 6.84 -7.69
CA ASN A 197 -11.78 6.48 -7.46
C ASN A 197 -11.56 5.02 -7.07
N ASP A 198 -12.59 4.22 -6.80
CA ASP A 198 -12.41 2.81 -6.40
C ASP A 198 -11.88 1.95 -7.55
N TRP A 199 -12.45 2.12 -8.75
CA TRP A 199 -12.06 1.42 -9.99
C TRP A 199 -12.03 -0.12 -9.89
N GLY A 200 -12.59 -0.70 -8.82
CA GLY A 200 -12.59 -2.14 -8.55
C GLY A 200 -11.41 -2.63 -7.70
N TYR A 201 -10.48 -1.76 -7.33
CA TYR A 201 -9.29 -2.08 -6.53
C TYR A 201 -9.22 -1.33 -5.21
N GLY A 202 -10.16 -0.41 -4.96
CA GLY A 202 -10.17 0.44 -3.78
C GLY A 202 -9.39 1.74 -3.96
N ILE A 203 -9.23 2.46 -2.86
CA ILE A 203 -8.63 3.79 -2.82
C ILE A 203 -7.41 3.82 -1.90
N TYR A 204 -6.57 4.84 -2.08
CA TYR A 204 -5.65 5.28 -1.05
C TYR A 204 -5.83 6.76 -0.76
N ILE A 205 -5.44 7.15 0.45
CA ILE A 205 -5.47 8.52 0.95
C ILE A 205 -4.05 8.92 1.28
N THR A 206 -3.60 10.02 0.70
CA THR A 206 -2.34 10.65 1.07
C THR A 206 -2.54 11.54 2.28
N LEU A 207 -1.71 11.40 3.31
CA LEU A 207 -1.70 12.29 4.47
C LEU A 207 -0.35 13.01 4.57
N VAL A 208 -0.43 14.33 4.60
CA VAL A 208 0.71 15.22 4.83
C VAL A 208 0.70 15.68 6.28
N TRP A 209 1.84 16.08 6.85
CA TRP A 209 1.84 16.56 8.24
C TRP A 209 1.09 17.90 8.37
N PRO A 210 0.29 18.12 9.44
CA PRO A 210 -0.01 17.24 10.57
C PRO A 210 -1.22 16.34 10.36
N SER A 211 -1.05 15.28 9.57
CA SER A 211 -2.10 14.29 9.30
C SER A 211 -3.30 14.86 8.52
N VAL A 212 -3.04 15.84 7.65
CA VAL A 212 -4.04 16.44 6.75
C VAL A 212 -4.18 15.57 5.51
N PRO A 213 -5.35 14.99 5.24
CA PRO A 213 -5.60 14.28 4.00
C PRO A 213 -5.60 15.24 2.82
N THR A 214 -4.87 14.93 1.75
CA THR A 214 -4.72 15.82 0.58
C THR A 214 -5.39 15.28 -0.67
N SER A 215 -5.41 13.96 -0.84
CA SER A 215 -5.96 13.30 -2.03
C SER A 215 -6.71 12.02 -1.71
N ILE A 216 -7.60 11.64 -2.63
CA ILE A 216 -8.19 10.31 -2.75
C ILE A 216 -7.84 9.86 -4.15
N ASP A 217 -7.13 8.74 -4.26
CA ASP A 217 -6.67 8.21 -5.53
C ASP A 217 -6.99 6.71 -5.61
N PRO A 218 -7.21 6.17 -6.82
CA PRO A 218 -7.37 4.74 -7.04
C PRO A 218 -6.08 3.96 -6.73
N GLN A 219 -6.23 2.76 -6.15
CA GLN A 219 -5.16 1.76 -6.13
C GLN A 219 -5.03 1.18 -7.55
N LYS A 220 -4.23 1.81 -8.41
CA LYS A 220 -3.97 1.32 -9.78
C LYS A 220 -2.68 0.57 -9.88
#